data_AF-A0A8T2SAZ4-F1
#
_entry.id   AF-A0A8T2SAZ4-F1
#
_cell.length_a   1.000
_cell.length_b   1.000
_cell.length_c   1.000
_cell.angle_alpha   90.00
_cell.angle_beta   90.00
_cell.angle_gamma   90.00
#
_symmetry.space_group_name_H-M   'P 1'
#
loop_
_entity.id
_entity.type
_entity.pdbx_description
1 polymer ?
#
loop_
_entity_poly.entity_id
_entity_poly.type
_entity_poly.pdbx_seq_one_letter_code
_entity_poly.pdbx_strand_id
1 'polypeptide(L)'
;MEERNVGVLWMVLVMATLVCLAVEAKKVHIPDELDDVVDDEEDEEWKAWGKPKPKPLPPFDPPPEDLSSFPPPQIQEEMLKRHIGTAMGFVKLRLNVRRNKDDVMMISEKWTKLLKTGSISAKIMAVDVNTIMFILEDGQNIAEVKDFILGQPEAYEFKLGQHAFRRPGDPPLEVVIEQMQKEAGKKEDQKVEL
;
A
#
# COMPACT_ATOMS: atom_id res chain seq x y z
N MET A 1 21.69 73.64 -54.41
CA MET A 1 20.73 72.50 -54.42
C MET A 1 20.40 72.03 -52.99
N GLU A 2 20.94 72.69 -51.95
CA GLU A 2 20.76 72.36 -50.53
C GLU A 2 19.37 72.60 -49.92
N GLU A 3 18.73 73.75 -50.22
CA GLU A 3 17.54 74.22 -49.48
C GLU A 3 16.32 73.28 -49.58
N ARG A 4 16.19 72.54 -50.69
CA ARG A 4 15.09 71.59 -50.89
C ARG A 4 15.25 70.32 -50.05
N ASN A 5 16.48 69.93 -49.72
CA ASN A 5 16.73 68.73 -48.94
C ASN A 5 16.48 68.96 -47.45
N VAL A 6 16.71 70.17 -46.94
CA VAL A 6 16.48 70.50 -45.52
C VAL A 6 14.99 70.50 -45.19
N GLY A 7 14.13 71.04 -46.08
CA GLY A 7 12.68 71.03 -45.91
C GLY A 7 12.06 69.63 -45.99
N VAL A 8 12.55 68.79 -46.91
CA VAL A 8 12.10 67.39 -47.02
C VAL A 8 12.58 66.56 -45.83
N LEU A 9 13.82 66.79 -45.36
CA LEU A 9 14.32 66.14 -44.15
C LEU A 9 13.50 66.53 -42.93
N TRP A 10 13.15 67.81 -42.78
CA TRP A 10 12.33 68.28 -41.66
C TRP A 10 10.89 67.75 -41.73
N MET A 11 10.29 67.69 -42.93
CA MET A 11 8.99 67.01 -43.10
C MET A 11 9.05 65.52 -42.77
N VAL A 12 10.10 64.81 -43.21
CA VAL A 12 10.26 63.39 -42.88
C VAL A 12 10.47 63.20 -41.38
N LEU A 13 11.20 64.11 -40.72
CA LEU A 13 11.45 64.04 -39.28
C LEU A 13 10.18 64.36 -38.47
N VAL A 14 9.36 65.33 -38.91
CA VAL A 14 8.05 65.64 -38.31
C VAL A 14 7.03 64.52 -38.56
N MET A 15 7.02 63.93 -39.75
CA MET A 15 6.16 62.78 -40.05
C MET A 15 6.59 61.53 -39.27
N ALA A 16 7.90 61.30 -39.12
CA ALA A 16 8.42 60.21 -38.31
C ALA A 16 8.08 60.38 -36.82
N THR A 17 8.16 61.60 -36.27
CA THR A 17 7.76 61.85 -34.87
C THR A 17 6.25 61.72 -34.66
N LEU A 18 5.43 62.13 -35.63
CA LEU A 18 3.98 61.92 -35.61
C LEU A 18 3.59 60.44 -35.69
N VAL A 19 4.28 59.64 -36.52
CA VAL A 19 4.05 58.18 -36.61
C VAL A 19 4.52 57.47 -35.33
N CYS A 20 5.64 57.88 -34.73
CA CYS A 20 6.11 57.32 -33.46
C CYS A 20 5.18 57.62 -32.28
N LEU A 21 4.46 58.75 -32.28
CA LEU A 21 3.49 59.09 -31.24
C LEU A 21 2.13 58.38 -31.42
N ALA A 22 1.81 57.90 -32.62
CA ALA A 22 0.53 57.25 -32.91
C ALA A 22 0.53 55.72 -32.68
N VAL A 23 1.67 55.11 -32.37
CA VAL A 23 1.74 53.69 -31.97
C VAL A 23 1.62 53.58 -30.46
N GLU A 24 0.43 53.92 -29.95
CA GLU A 24 -0.02 53.33 -28.69
C GLU A 24 -0.32 51.85 -28.98
N ALA A 25 0.65 50.98 -28.65
CA ALA A 25 0.36 49.57 -28.50
C ALA A 25 -0.68 49.45 -27.39
N LYS A 26 -1.96 49.31 -27.76
CA LYS A 26 -3.05 48.96 -26.85
C LYS A 26 -2.65 47.65 -26.18
N LYS A 27 -2.08 47.76 -24.99
CA LYS A 27 -1.77 46.61 -24.14
C LYS A 27 -3.12 46.03 -23.79
N VAL A 28 -3.47 44.90 -24.43
CA VAL A 28 -4.67 44.15 -24.08
C VAL A 28 -4.48 43.74 -22.63
N HIS A 29 -5.20 44.40 -21.73
CA HIS A 29 -5.24 44.03 -20.32
C HIS A 29 -6.12 42.80 -20.25
N ILE A 30 -5.48 41.64 -20.18
CA ILE A 30 -6.17 40.40 -19.83
C ILE A 30 -6.54 40.57 -18.36
N PRO A 31 -7.83 40.60 -17.99
CA PRO A 31 -8.22 40.62 -16.59
C PRO A 31 -7.66 39.36 -15.91
N ASP A 32 -7.10 39.52 -14.70
CA ASP A 32 -6.53 38.41 -13.92
C ASP A 32 -7.61 37.39 -13.46
N GLU A 33 -8.88 37.78 -13.57
CA GLU A 33 -10.03 36.93 -13.25
C GLU A 33 -10.39 36.07 -14.48
N LEU A 34 -9.62 35.00 -14.70
CA LEU A 34 -9.92 33.88 -15.62
C LEU A 34 -10.86 32.84 -14.98
N ASP A 35 -11.68 33.25 -14.00
CA ASP A 35 -12.55 32.37 -13.21
C ASP A 35 -13.82 31.97 -13.99
N ASP A 36 -14.08 32.62 -15.14
CA ASP A 36 -15.17 32.30 -16.07
C ASP A 36 -14.77 31.32 -17.17
N VAL A 37 -13.48 30.95 -17.27
CA VAL A 37 -12.98 29.94 -18.19
C VAL A 37 -13.19 28.57 -17.57
N VAL A 38 -14.30 27.93 -17.92
CA VAL A 38 -14.52 26.51 -17.63
C VAL A 38 -13.59 25.72 -18.55
N ASP A 39 -12.50 25.18 -18.01
CA ASP A 39 -11.62 24.24 -18.72
C ASP A 39 -12.32 22.87 -18.84
N ASP A 40 -13.07 22.71 -19.93
CA ASP A 40 -13.76 21.49 -20.31
C ASP A 40 -12.89 20.56 -21.19
N GLU A 41 -11.60 20.87 -21.37
CA GLU A 41 -10.64 20.06 -22.15
C GLU A 41 -10.02 18.91 -21.33
N GLU A 42 -10.06 18.97 -20.00
CA GLU A 42 -9.67 17.83 -19.16
C GLU A 42 -10.73 16.71 -19.19
N ASP A 43 -10.40 15.63 -19.91
CA ASP A 43 -11.18 14.41 -20.01
C ASP A 43 -11.63 13.87 -18.63
N GLU A 44 -12.77 13.19 -18.59
CA GLU A 44 -13.24 12.48 -17.39
C GLU A 44 -12.17 11.53 -16.81
N GLU A 45 -11.32 10.99 -17.69
CA GLU A 45 -10.21 10.11 -17.36
C GLU A 45 -9.07 10.84 -16.61
N TRP A 46 -8.83 12.11 -16.92
CA TRP A 46 -7.91 12.99 -16.19
C TRP A 46 -8.50 13.45 -14.85
N LYS A 47 -9.79 13.78 -14.81
CA LYS A 47 -10.54 14.10 -13.57
C LYS A 47 -10.69 12.90 -12.62
N ALA A 48 -10.56 11.69 -13.15
CA ALA A 48 -10.53 10.44 -12.40
C ALA A 48 -9.11 10.02 -11.98
N TRP A 49 -8.07 10.69 -12.48
CA TRP A 49 -6.69 10.43 -12.08
C TRP A 49 -6.51 10.69 -10.58
N GLY A 50 -5.89 9.74 -9.88
CA GLY A 50 -5.69 9.80 -8.41
C GLY A 50 -6.90 9.44 -7.55
N LYS A 51 -8.11 9.32 -8.12
CA LYS A 51 -9.26 8.76 -7.38
C LYS A 51 -9.14 7.23 -7.36
N PRO A 52 -9.37 6.58 -6.20
CA PRO A 52 -9.40 5.12 -6.16
C PRO A 52 -10.54 4.64 -7.05
N LYS A 53 -10.22 3.95 -8.15
CA LYS A 53 -11.23 3.34 -9.01
C LYS A 53 -12.06 2.38 -8.16
N PRO A 54 -13.40 2.41 -8.25
CA PRO A 54 -14.21 1.41 -7.58
C PRO A 54 -13.79 0.04 -8.13
N LYS A 55 -13.26 -0.83 -7.25
CA LYS A 55 -12.90 -2.18 -7.65
C LYS A 55 -14.18 -2.87 -8.13
N PRO A 56 -14.21 -3.44 -9.35
CA PRO A 56 -15.34 -4.26 -9.76
C PRO A 56 -15.54 -5.35 -8.70
N LEU A 57 -16.79 -5.55 -8.28
CA LEU A 57 -17.08 -6.66 -7.38
C LEU A 57 -16.60 -7.95 -8.04
N PRO A 58 -15.89 -8.82 -7.30
CA PRO A 58 -15.48 -10.11 -7.86
C PRO A 58 -16.72 -10.87 -8.36
N PRO A 59 -16.58 -11.72 -9.40
CA PRO A 59 -17.65 -12.59 -9.84
C PRO A 59 -18.25 -13.32 -8.62
N PHE A 60 -19.58 -13.26 -8.48
CA PHE A 60 -20.26 -13.93 -7.38
C PHE A 60 -20.19 -15.44 -7.60
N ASP A 61 -19.23 -16.10 -6.95
CA ASP A 61 -19.17 -17.55 -6.84
C ASP A 61 -20.07 -17.97 -5.66
N PRO A 62 -21.21 -18.63 -5.93
CA PRO A 62 -22.09 -19.08 -4.87
C PRO A 62 -21.34 -20.04 -3.94
N PRO A 63 -21.63 -20.01 -2.62
CA PRO A 63 -21.08 -21.00 -1.72
C PRO A 63 -21.51 -22.41 -2.17
N PRO A 64 -20.63 -23.43 -2.06
CA PRO A 64 -20.99 -24.81 -2.24
C PRO A 64 -22.14 -25.14 -1.29
N GLU A 65 -23.08 -25.91 -1.81
CA GLU A 65 -24.36 -26.17 -1.16
C GLU A 65 -24.23 -26.98 0.14
N ASP A 66 -23.09 -27.64 0.38
CA ASP A 66 -22.86 -28.52 1.53
C ASP A 66 -21.52 -28.28 2.24
N LEU A 67 -21.43 -27.17 2.99
CA LEU A 67 -20.28 -26.87 3.86
C LEU A 67 -20.10 -27.87 5.01
N SER A 68 -21.17 -28.60 5.38
CA SER A 68 -21.15 -29.60 6.45
C SER A 68 -20.41 -30.88 6.09
N SER A 69 -20.30 -31.19 4.79
CA SER A 69 -19.60 -32.39 4.33
C SER A 69 -18.07 -32.21 4.29
N PHE A 70 -17.55 -30.99 4.35
CA PHE A 70 -16.12 -30.73 4.20
C PHE A 70 -15.34 -30.97 5.50
N PRO A 71 -14.09 -31.45 5.42
CA PRO A 71 -13.20 -31.47 6.58
C PRO A 71 -12.88 -30.02 7.01
N PRO A 72 -12.68 -29.77 8.31
CA PRO A 72 -12.38 -28.44 8.86
C PRO A 72 -11.33 -27.59 8.11
N PRO A 73 -10.20 -28.13 7.60
CA PRO A 73 -9.23 -27.32 6.85
C PRO A 73 -9.77 -26.80 5.51
N GLN A 74 -10.61 -27.57 4.80
CA GLN A 74 -11.19 -27.15 3.52
C GLN A 74 -12.19 -26.01 3.71
N ILE A 75 -13.01 -26.09 4.76
CA ILE A 75 -13.94 -25.02 5.14
C ILE A 75 -13.19 -23.71 5.38
N GLN A 76 -12.05 -23.77 6.09
CA GLN A 76 -11.26 -22.58 6.38
C GLN A 76 -10.64 -21.96 5.13
N GLU A 77 -10.11 -22.77 4.21
CA GLU A 77 -9.60 -22.28 2.93
C GLU A 77 -10.68 -21.57 2.11
N GLU A 78 -11.88 -22.12 2.13
CA GLU A 78 -13.02 -21.57 1.42
C GLU A 78 -13.48 -20.22 2.02
N MET A 79 -13.49 -20.11 3.35
CA MET A 79 -13.76 -18.86 4.05
C MET A 79 -12.71 -17.78 3.74
N LEU A 80 -11.44 -18.17 3.58
CA LEU A 80 -10.36 -17.24 3.20
C LEU A 80 -10.54 -16.71 1.78
N LYS A 81 -10.92 -17.56 0.83
CA LYS A 81 -11.15 -17.19 -0.57
C LYS A 81 -12.26 -16.15 -0.73
N ARG A 82 -13.25 -16.16 0.16
CA ARG A 82 -14.39 -15.23 0.13
C ARG A 82 -14.22 -13.99 1.00
N HIS A 83 -13.03 -13.73 1.55
CA HIS A 83 -12.85 -12.54 2.38
C HIS A 83 -12.86 -11.28 1.52
N ILE A 84 -13.81 -10.38 1.77
CA ILE A 84 -13.98 -9.12 1.05
C ILE A 84 -13.75 -7.96 2.03
N GLY A 85 -12.98 -6.97 1.59
CA GLY A 85 -12.66 -5.77 2.37
C GLY A 85 -11.35 -5.88 3.15
N THR A 86 -11.14 -4.95 4.07
CA THR A 86 -9.91 -4.86 4.86
C THR A 86 -9.79 -6.04 5.82
N ALA A 87 -8.68 -6.77 5.75
CA ALA A 87 -8.39 -7.90 6.62
C ALA A 87 -7.26 -7.57 7.57
N MET A 88 -7.38 -8.01 8.82
CA MET A 88 -6.36 -7.81 9.85
C MET A 88 -6.07 -9.12 10.56
N GLY A 89 -4.80 -9.37 10.85
CA GLY A 89 -4.40 -10.59 11.53
C GLY A 89 -3.04 -10.52 12.16
N PHE A 90 -2.65 -11.61 12.79
CA PHE A 90 -1.40 -11.72 13.54
C PHE A 90 -0.60 -12.90 13.06
N VAL A 91 0.71 -12.74 13.01
CA VAL A 91 1.67 -13.80 12.75
C VAL A 91 2.48 -14.03 14.01
N LYS A 92 2.49 -15.28 14.49
CA LYS A 92 3.41 -15.71 15.53
C LYS A 92 4.68 -16.22 14.88
N LEU A 93 5.81 -15.71 15.34
CA LEU A 93 7.14 -16.13 14.91
C LEU A 93 7.61 -17.36 15.70
N ARG A 94 8.57 -18.10 15.15
CA ARG A 94 9.17 -19.26 15.83
C ARG A 94 9.85 -18.85 17.13
N LEU A 95 9.41 -19.43 18.23
CA LEU A 95 9.89 -19.13 19.59
C LEU A 95 11.33 -19.59 19.87
N ASN A 96 11.87 -20.54 19.09
CA ASN A 96 13.21 -21.14 19.32
C ASN A 96 14.40 -20.21 18.98
N VAL A 97 14.14 -19.03 18.44
CA VAL A 97 15.19 -18.09 18.02
C VAL A 97 15.10 -16.85 18.90
N ARG A 98 16.21 -16.51 19.57
CA ARG A 98 16.31 -15.24 20.31
C ARG A 98 16.26 -14.08 19.32
N ARG A 99 15.31 -13.18 19.51
CA ARG A 99 15.12 -11.95 18.73
C ARG A 99 14.97 -10.77 19.66
N ASN A 100 15.28 -9.59 19.15
CA ASN A 100 14.86 -8.32 19.73
C ASN A 100 13.72 -7.70 18.90
N LYS A 101 13.08 -6.65 19.42
CA LYS A 101 12.04 -5.90 18.71
C LYS A 101 12.54 -5.33 17.37
N ASP A 102 13.80 -4.91 17.30
CA ASP A 102 14.41 -4.37 16.08
C ASP A 102 14.51 -5.43 14.97
N ASP A 103 14.78 -6.69 15.33
CA ASP A 103 14.81 -7.80 14.35
C ASP A 103 13.42 -8.05 13.77
N VAL A 104 12.40 -8.01 14.61
CA VAL A 104 11.00 -8.18 14.17
C VAL A 104 10.56 -7.02 13.29
N MET A 105 10.99 -5.80 13.63
CA MET A 105 10.76 -4.62 12.80
C MET A 105 11.41 -4.80 11.42
N MET A 106 12.66 -5.26 11.37
CA MET A 106 13.35 -5.56 10.11
C MET A 106 12.63 -6.64 9.30
N ILE A 107 12.16 -7.72 9.94
CA ILE A 107 11.35 -8.77 9.29
C ILE A 107 10.07 -8.17 8.72
N SER A 108 9.36 -7.34 9.50
CA SER A 108 8.11 -6.72 9.08
C SER A 108 8.30 -5.79 7.87
N GLU A 109 9.37 -5.00 7.85
CA GLU A 109 9.71 -4.14 6.73
C GLU A 109 10.10 -4.95 5.49
N LYS A 110 10.90 -6.01 5.68
CA LYS A 110 11.29 -6.92 4.60
C LYS A 110 10.06 -7.56 3.96
N TRP A 111 9.15 -8.11 4.76
CA TRP A 111 7.92 -8.73 4.25
C TRP A 111 7.01 -7.70 3.60
N THR A 112 6.88 -6.49 4.16
CA THR A 112 6.13 -5.39 3.54
C THR A 112 6.68 -5.05 2.15
N LYS A 113 8.01 -4.93 2.03
CA LYS A 113 8.68 -4.66 0.74
C LYS A 113 8.44 -5.79 -0.26
N LEU A 114 8.54 -7.05 0.17
CA LEU A 114 8.32 -8.22 -0.69
C LEU A 114 6.86 -8.32 -1.17
N LEU A 115 5.89 -8.08 -0.30
CA LEU A 115 4.47 -8.06 -0.70
C LEU A 115 4.18 -6.90 -1.65
N LYS A 116 4.77 -5.72 -1.40
CA LYS A 116 4.67 -4.58 -2.29
C LYS A 116 5.23 -4.86 -3.68
N THR A 117 6.33 -5.64 -3.79
CA THR A 117 6.84 -6.07 -5.11
C THR A 117 5.89 -7.03 -5.84
N GLY A 118 5.03 -7.74 -5.11
CA GLY A 118 3.97 -8.57 -5.68
C GLY A 118 2.67 -7.80 -5.96
N SER A 119 2.68 -6.46 -5.95
CA SER A 119 1.47 -5.62 -6.06
C SER A 119 0.43 -5.83 -4.96
N ILE A 120 0.83 -6.42 -3.83
CA ILE A 120 -0.04 -6.61 -2.66
C ILE A 120 0.23 -5.47 -1.67
N SER A 121 -0.79 -4.63 -1.47
CA SER A 121 -0.78 -3.59 -0.44
C SER A 121 -1.07 -4.19 0.94
N ALA A 122 -0.01 -4.59 1.64
CA ALA A 122 -0.07 -5.09 3.01
C ALA A 122 0.82 -4.24 3.92
N LYS A 123 0.25 -3.80 5.05
CA LYS A 123 0.98 -3.09 6.11
C LYS A 123 1.32 -4.06 7.22
N ILE A 124 2.60 -4.41 7.35
CA ILE A 124 3.09 -5.33 8.38
C ILE A 124 3.79 -4.51 9.47
N MET A 125 3.45 -4.76 10.73
CA MET A 125 3.94 -4.03 11.89
C MET A 125 4.40 -4.98 12.99
N ALA A 126 5.56 -4.71 13.58
CA ALA A 126 6.04 -5.41 14.77
C ALA A 126 5.18 -5.02 16.00
N VAL A 127 4.56 -6.01 16.65
CA VAL A 127 3.79 -5.80 17.89
C VAL A 127 4.64 -6.17 19.10
N ASP A 128 5.31 -7.32 19.03
CA ASP A 128 6.13 -7.88 20.10
C ASP A 128 7.30 -8.70 19.51
N VAL A 129 8.21 -9.20 20.34
CA VAL A 129 9.41 -9.96 19.94
C VAL A 129 9.09 -11.23 19.13
N ASN A 130 7.90 -11.80 19.32
CA ASN A 130 7.44 -13.00 18.60
C ASN A 130 6.12 -12.78 17.85
N THR A 131 5.61 -11.55 17.77
CA THR A 131 4.31 -11.28 17.16
C THR A 131 4.39 -10.10 16.21
N ILE A 132 3.91 -10.33 14.99
CA ILE A 132 3.74 -9.33 13.95
C ILE A 132 2.26 -9.19 13.67
N MET A 133 1.77 -7.99 13.43
CA MET A 133 0.42 -7.74 12.92
C MET A 133 0.49 -7.37 11.44
N PHE A 134 -0.48 -7.81 10.66
CA PHE A 134 -0.64 -7.37 9.28
C PHE A 134 -2.04 -6.78 9.08
N ILE A 135 -2.10 -5.80 8.18
CA ILE A 135 -3.34 -5.22 7.68
C ILE A 135 -3.28 -5.29 6.17
N LEU A 136 -4.26 -5.94 5.55
CA LEU A 136 -4.46 -6.01 4.10
C LEU A 136 -5.63 -5.10 3.75
N GLU A 137 -5.41 -4.20 2.79
CA GLU A 137 -6.49 -3.36 2.25
C GLU A 137 -7.47 -4.18 1.40
N ASP A 138 -6.97 -5.25 0.77
CA ASP A 138 -7.73 -6.16 -0.06
C ASP A 138 -7.69 -7.59 0.48
N GLY A 139 -8.81 -8.02 1.04
CA GLY A 139 -9.01 -9.37 1.58
C GLY A 139 -8.87 -10.49 0.56
N GLN A 140 -9.01 -10.22 -0.73
CA GLN A 140 -8.85 -11.24 -1.77
C GLN A 140 -7.43 -11.84 -1.79
N ASN A 141 -6.44 -11.03 -1.41
CA ASN A 141 -5.04 -11.44 -1.40
C ASN A 141 -4.64 -12.20 -0.12
N ILE A 142 -5.56 -12.48 0.80
CA ILE A 142 -5.24 -13.17 2.07
C ILE A 142 -4.67 -14.55 1.82
N ALA A 143 -5.20 -15.30 0.84
CA ALA A 143 -4.71 -16.64 0.54
C ALA A 143 -3.23 -16.62 0.14
N GLU A 144 -2.86 -15.70 -0.76
CA GLU A 144 -1.49 -15.50 -1.21
C GLU A 144 -0.57 -15.02 -0.08
N VAL A 145 -1.05 -14.07 0.74
CA VAL A 145 -0.28 -13.57 1.89
C VAL A 145 -0.06 -14.64 2.94
N LYS A 146 -1.08 -15.47 3.23
CA LYS A 146 -0.97 -16.62 4.12
C LYS A 146 0.11 -17.58 3.63
N ASP A 147 0.08 -17.94 2.34
CA ASP A 147 1.04 -18.89 1.76
C ASP A 147 2.46 -18.31 1.74
N PHE A 148 2.61 -17.03 1.38
CA PHE A 148 3.88 -16.32 1.42
C PHE A 148 4.48 -16.31 2.84
N ILE A 149 3.68 -15.93 3.84
CA ILE A 149 4.14 -15.83 5.24
C ILE A 149 4.47 -17.20 5.79
N LEU A 150 3.61 -18.20 5.61
CA LEU A 150 3.87 -19.58 6.05
C LEU A 150 5.04 -20.23 5.30
N GLY A 151 5.46 -19.69 4.15
CA GLY A 151 6.70 -20.06 3.48
C GLY A 151 7.96 -19.57 4.19
N GLN A 152 7.91 -18.41 4.85
CA GLN A 152 9.07 -17.79 5.50
C GLN A 152 9.54 -18.60 6.71
N PRO A 153 10.84 -18.90 6.87
CA PRO A 153 11.32 -19.76 7.97
C PRO A 153 11.02 -19.20 9.36
N GLU A 154 10.89 -17.88 9.49
CA GLU A 154 10.61 -17.18 10.75
C GLU A 154 9.16 -17.35 11.22
N ALA A 155 8.21 -17.57 10.30
CA ALA A 155 6.80 -17.70 10.63
C ALA A 155 6.49 -19.07 11.24
N TYR A 156 5.65 -19.09 12.26
CA TYR A 156 5.14 -20.32 12.87
C TYR A 156 3.65 -20.49 12.63
N GLU A 157 2.87 -19.46 12.97
CA GLU A 157 1.42 -19.50 12.90
C GLU A 157 0.87 -18.18 12.33
N PHE A 158 -0.06 -18.29 11.40
CA PHE A 158 -0.78 -17.17 10.80
C PHE A 158 -2.21 -17.17 11.34
N LYS A 159 -2.61 -16.12 12.04
CA LYS A 159 -3.96 -15.95 12.62
C LYS A 159 -4.76 -14.90 11.88
N LEU A 160 -5.98 -15.25 11.53
CA LEU A 160 -7.00 -14.35 10.98
C LEU A 160 -8.28 -14.48 11.80
N GLY A 161 -8.58 -13.47 12.62
CA GLY A 161 -9.68 -13.53 13.59
C GLY A 161 -9.51 -14.71 14.55
N GLN A 162 -10.45 -15.66 14.52
CA GLN A 162 -10.43 -16.88 15.36
C GLN A 162 -9.69 -18.06 14.72
N HIS A 163 -9.35 -17.97 13.43
CA HIS A 163 -8.73 -19.07 12.70
C HIS A 163 -7.20 -18.95 12.74
N ALA A 164 -6.54 -20.06 13.06
CA ALA A 164 -5.08 -20.17 13.11
C ALA A 164 -4.60 -21.20 12.10
N PHE A 165 -3.73 -20.75 11.19
CA PHE A 165 -3.13 -21.53 10.12
C PHE A 165 -1.67 -21.83 10.44
N ARG A 166 -1.24 -23.04 10.13
CA ARG A 166 0.12 -23.54 10.41
C ARG A 166 0.62 -24.35 9.23
N ARG A 167 1.92 -24.62 9.22
CA ARG A 167 2.49 -25.58 8.26
C ARG A 167 2.03 -26.99 8.60
N PRO A 168 1.87 -27.86 7.59
CA PRO A 168 1.54 -29.25 7.84
C PRO A 168 2.60 -29.89 8.75
N GLY A 169 2.15 -30.46 9.87
CA GLY A 169 3.00 -31.13 10.87
C GLY A 169 3.48 -30.27 12.04
N ASP A 170 3.31 -28.94 12.01
CA ASP A 170 3.64 -28.09 13.16
C ASP A 170 2.53 -28.21 14.24
N PRO A 171 2.88 -28.51 15.52
CA PRO A 171 1.90 -28.63 16.61
C PRO A 171 1.27 -27.27 16.98
N PRO A 172 0.23 -27.23 17.83
CA PRO A 172 -0.30 -25.98 18.35
C PRO A 172 0.74 -25.21 19.18
N LEU A 173 0.73 -23.88 19.07
CA LEU A 173 1.70 -23.01 19.74
C LEU A 173 1.67 -23.21 21.27
N GLU A 174 0.49 -23.43 21.84
CA GLU A 174 0.30 -23.68 23.26
C GLU A 174 1.09 -24.92 23.73
N VAL A 175 1.06 -26.01 22.95
CA VAL A 175 1.79 -27.24 23.25
C VAL A 175 3.30 -27.00 23.21
N VAL A 176 3.77 -26.20 22.24
CA VAL A 176 5.19 -25.85 22.13
C VAL A 176 5.65 -24.99 23.30
N ILE A 177 4.84 -24.03 23.74
CA ILE A 177 5.15 -23.21 24.93
C ILE A 177 5.23 -24.09 26.17
N GLU A 178 4.27 -25.00 26.37
CA GLU A 178 4.29 -25.94 27.51
C GLU A 178 5.53 -26.83 27.50
N GLN A 179 5.93 -27.34 26.33
CA GLN A 179 7.13 -28.17 26.20
C GLN A 179 8.38 -27.38 26.58
N MET A 180 8.51 -26.13 26.11
CA MET A 180 9.63 -25.27 26.49
C MET A 180 9.66 -24.96 27.99
N GLN A 181 8.50 -24.69 28.60
CA GLN A 181 8.41 -24.45 30.04
C GLN A 181 8.83 -25.69 30.85
N LYS A 182 8.37 -26.88 30.44
CA LYS A 182 8.77 -28.15 31.05
C LYS A 182 10.27 -28.42 30.92
N GLU A 183 10.87 -28.10 29.77
CA GLU A 183 12.31 -28.22 29.56
C GLU A 183 13.12 -27.21 30.37
N ALA A 184 12.61 -25.98 30.52
CA ALA A 184 13.25 -24.95 31.33
C ALA A 184 13.26 -25.35 32.82
N GLY A 185 12.14 -25.82 33.36
CA GLY A 185 12.06 -26.27 34.75
C GLY A 185 13.02 -27.42 35.06
N LYS A 186 13.12 -28.43 34.17
CA LYS A 186 14.06 -29.55 34.34
C LYS A 186 15.53 -29.13 34.36
N LYS A 187 15.89 -28.08 33.62
CA LYS A 187 17.27 -27.54 33.58
C LYS A 187 17.60 -26.75 34.84
N GLU A 188 16.61 -26.12 35.47
CA GLU A 188 16.80 -25.45 36.76
C GLU A 188 16.99 -26.48 37.88
N ASP A 189 16.19 -27.55 37.92
CA ASP A 189 16.33 -28.63 38.90
C ASP A 189 17.71 -29.31 38.83
N GLN A 190 18.21 -29.60 37.63
CA GLN A 190 19.55 -30.20 37.43
C GLN A 190 20.72 -29.26 37.81
N LYS A 191 20.50 -27.94 37.81
CA LYS A 191 21.53 -26.96 38.16
C LYS A 191 21.61 -26.71 39.66
N VAL A 192 20.56 -27.06 40.41
CA VAL A 192 20.51 -26.95 41.88
C VAL A 192 21.11 -28.18 42.57
N GLU A 193 21.20 -29.32 41.87
CA GLU A 193 21.85 -30.56 42.37
C GLU A 193 23.36 -30.66 42.13
N LEU A 194 23.99 -29.67 41.47
CA LEU A 194 25.45 -29.57 41.23
C LEU A 194 26.08 -28.44 42.04
#